data_AF-A0A2E5HKH9-F1
#
_entry.id   AF-A0A2E5HKH9-F1
#
_cell.length_a   1.000
_cell.length_b   1.000
_cell.length_c   1.000
_cell.angle_alpha   90.00
_cell.angle_beta   90.00
_cell.angle_gamma   90.00
#
_symmetry.space_group_name_H-M   'P 1'
#
loop_
_entity.id
_entity.type
_entity.pdbx_description
1 polymer ?
#
loop_
_entity_poly.entity_id
_entity_poly.type
_entity_poly.pdbx_seq_one_letter_code
_entity_poly.pdbx_strand_id
1 'polypeptide(L)'
;MLLDSGRSRKRDVGLFMIVRGAVDLSLRGIGGRLDHLAELGQWDVFGESRLLTGRVAPMVASARTEVEVLALPEAFVLSELTEELPGFMEMLRDTYHSRLKDTLFIHHPLLRPLEPEIRGRLRVKALPAGGVAVTQGAPCDGLYVILRGRMIATASGQIVASLQAGDLFNGDALTMDAPASAVTVQATGEEVALLQIDREALGFISASQPSVVESLVEHLLALQPSYGRHGIIRTV
;
A
#
# COMPACT_ATOMS: atom_id res chain seq x y z
N MET A 1 -29.60 -12.79 14.32
CA MET A 1 -29.62 -12.50 15.77
C MET A 1 -28.77 -11.27 16.01
N LEU A 2 -29.31 -10.24 16.65
CA LEU A 2 -28.76 -8.89 16.75
C LEU A 2 -27.40 -8.86 17.46
N LEU A 3 -26.38 -8.30 16.78
CA LEU A 3 -25.08 -7.96 17.38
C LEU A 3 -25.19 -6.65 18.17
N ASP A 4 -25.91 -6.68 19.30
CA ASP A 4 -25.89 -5.59 20.29
C ASP A 4 -25.79 -6.14 21.72
N SER A 5 -24.61 -6.63 22.07
CA SER A 5 -24.16 -6.77 23.46
C SER A 5 -22.64 -6.98 23.47
N GLY A 6 -21.87 -5.94 23.83
CA GLY A 6 -20.45 -6.12 24.09
C GLY A 6 -19.52 -5.06 23.50
N ARG A 7 -19.75 -3.78 23.83
CA ARG A 7 -18.74 -2.73 23.62
C ARG A 7 -17.39 -3.01 24.33
N SER A 8 -17.37 -3.97 25.26
CA SER A 8 -16.17 -4.43 25.98
C SER A 8 -15.50 -5.69 25.39
N ARG A 9 -16.26 -6.59 24.73
CA ARG A 9 -15.74 -7.87 24.17
C ARG A 9 -15.07 -7.70 22.80
N LYS A 10 -15.40 -6.62 22.07
CA LYS A 10 -14.83 -6.28 20.74
C LYS A 10 -13.38 -5.80 20.76
N ARG A 11 -12.75 -5.60 21.93
CA ARG A 11 -11.40 -5.02 22.03
C ARG A 11 -10.26 -6.05 21.94
N ASP A 12 -10.57 -7.33 22.05
CA ASP A 12 -9.55 -8.39 22.15
C ASP A 12 -9.49 -9.28 20.90
N VAL A 13 -10.44 -9.13 19.96
CA VAL A 13 -10.44 -9.87 18.68
C VAL A 13 -9.55 -9.13 17.68
N GLY A 14 -8.50 -9.81 17.20
CA GLY A 14 -7.52 -9.26 16.27
C GLY A 14 -7.71 -9.68 14.82
N LEU A 15 -8.23 -10.89 14.58
CA LEU A 15 -8.37 -11.45 13.23
C LEU A 15 -9.70 -12.20 13.09
N PHE A 16 -10.30 -12.10 11.92
CA PHE A 16 -11.46 -12.88 11.55
C PHE A 16 -11.12 -13.78 10.37
N MET A 17 -11.54 -15.04 10.42
CA MET A 17 -11.46 -15.99 9.32
C MET A 17 -12.85 -16.44 8.93
N ILE A 18 -13.18 -16.40 7.64
CA ILE A 18 -14.50 -16.78 7.13
C ILE A 18 -14.57 -18.30 7.00
N VAL A 19 -15.44 -18.95 7.80
CA VAL A 19 -15.68 -20.40 7.70
C VAL A 19 -16.73 -20.70 6.64
N ARG A 20 -17.69 -19.78 6.48
CA ARG A 20 -18.79 -19.90 5.52
C ARG A 20 -19.35 -18.52 5.18
N GLY A 21 -19.83 -18.39 3.95
CA GLY A 21 -20.46 -17.17 3.44
C GLY A 21 -19.49 -16.26 2.70
N ALA A 22 -19.97 -15.07 2.35
CA ALA A 22 -19.20 -14.04 1.67
C ALA A 22 -19.29 -12.68 2.40
N VAL A 23 -18.18 -11.96 2.40
CA VAL A 23 -18.05 -10.62 3.00
C VAL A 23 -17.59 -9.65 1.93
N ASP A 24 -18.30 -8.53 1.79
CA ASP A 24 -17.82 -7.39 1.00
C ASP A 24 -16.90 -6.54 1.87
N LEU A 25 -15.69 -6.29 1.37
CA LEU A 25 -14.74 -5.36 1.95
C LEU A 25 -14.79 -4.05 1.15
N SER A 26 -15.00 -2.93 1.85
CA SER A 26 -15.10 -1.61 1.23
C SER A 26 -14.25 -0.58 1.94
N LEU A 27 -13.69 0.37 1.21
CA LEU A 27 -13.00 1.53 1.77
C LEU A 27 -13.99 2.63 2.13
N ARG A 28 -13.85 3.20 3.33
CA ARG A 28 -14.65 4.34 3.73
C ARG A 28 -14.03 5.62 3.21
N GLY A 29 -14.59 6.15 2.12
CA GLY A 29 -14.22 7.44 1.55
C GLY A 29 -14.79 8.63 2.32
N ILE A 30 -14.41 9.83 1.88
CA ILE A 30 -14.92 11.11 2.39
C ILE A 30 -16.45 11.16 2.20
N GLY A 31 -17.17 11.66 3.22
CA GLY A 31 -18.63 11.73 3.19
C GLY A 31 -19.33 10.39 3.45
N GLY A 32 -18.60 9.34 3.84
CA GLY A 32 -19.17 8.04 4.20
C GLY A 32 -19.46 7.12 3.01
N ARG A 33 -19.07 7.51 1.79
CA ARG A 33 -19.15 6.66 0.59
C ARG A 33 -18.30 5.40 0.81
N LEU A 34 -18.84 4.25 0.44
CA LEU A 34 -18.14 2.98 0.49
C LEU A 34 -17.69 2.59 -0.92
N ASP A 35 -16.38 2.58 -1.13
CA ASP A 35 -15.76 2.07 -2.36
C ASP A 35 -15.51 0.58 -2.22
N HIS A 36 -16.13 -0.24 -3.07
CA HIS A 36 -15.90 -1.68 -3.05
C HIS A 36 -14.42 -1.98 -3.33
N LEU A 37 -13.80 -2.72 -2.41
CA LEU A 37 -12.40 -3.13 -2.49
C LEU A 37 -12.29 -4.56 -3.01
N ALA A 38 -12.99 -5.50 -2.36
CA ALA A 38 -12.96 -6.90 -2.71
C ALA A 38 -14.13 -7.68 -2.10
N GLU A 39 -14.44 -8.81 -2.72
CA GLU A 39 -15.27 -9.85 -2.11
C GLU A 39 -14.35 -10.88 -1.42
N LEU A 40 -14.67 -11.24 -0.18
CA LEU A 40 -13.98 -12.24 0.61
C LEU A 40 -14.85 -13.48 0.73
N GLY A 41 -14.27 -14.64 0.46
CA GLY A 41 -14.93 -15.92 0.50
C GLY A 41 -14.48 -16.80 1.65
N GLN A 42 -14.80 -18.08 1.54
CA GLN A 42 -14.40 -19.09 2.50
C GLN A 42 -12.87 -19.12 2.65
N TRP A 43 -12.40 -19.18 3.89
CA TRP A 43 -11.00 -19.21 4.33
C TRP A 43 -10.23 -17.89 4.18
N ASP A 44 -10.83 -16.87 3.58
CA ASP A 44 -10.25 -15.53 3.61
C ASP A 44 -10.25 -14.95 5.02
N VAL A 45 -9.25 -14.12 5.29
CA VAL A 45 -9.07 -13.43 6.56
C VAL A 45 -9.21 -11.92 6.40
N PHE A 46 -9.64 -11.25 7.47
CA PHE A 46 -9.64 -9.79 7.58
C PHE A 46 -9.39 -9.33 9.01
N GLY A 47 -8.84 -8.12 9.14
CA GLY A 47 -8.42 -7.55 10.44
C GLY A 47 -6.92 -7.64 10.69
N GLU A 48 -6.18 -8.27 9.77
CA GLU A 48 -4.74 -8.45 9.76
C GLU A 48 -3.95 -7.14 9.92
N SER A 49 -4.48 -6.02 9.39
CA SER A 49 -3.89 -4.69 9.58
C SER A 49 -3.66 -4.36 11.05
N ARG A 50 -4.58 -4.73 11.94
CA ARG A 50 -4.45 -4.44 13.37
C ARG A 50 -3.31 -5.26 13.97
N LEU A 51 -3.22 -6.54 13.65
CA LEU A 51 -2.15 -7.43 14.12
C LEU A 51 -0.77 -6.96 13.66
N LEU A 52 -0.66 -6.55 12.40
CA LEU A 52 0.63 -6.19 11.79
C LEU A 52 1.09 -4.78 12.14
N THR A 53 0.16 -3.84 12.29
CA THR A 53 0.50 -2.41 12.39
C THR A 53 0.02 -1.73 13.68
N GLY A 54 -0.71 -2.46 14.53
CA GLY A 54 -1.40 -1.90 15.70
C GLY A 54 -2.56 -0.96 15.35
N ARG A 55 -2.89 -0.78 14.06
CA ARG A 55 -3.92 0.16 13.57
C ARG A 55 -5.02 -0.57 12.81
N VAL A 56 -6.25 -0.13 13.02
CA VAL A 56 -7.40 -0.59 12.23
C VAL A 56 -7.38 0.13 10.88
N ALA A 57 -7.41 -0.63 9.79
CA ALA A 57 -7.52 -0.06 8.45
C ALA A 57 -8.85 0.70 8.28
N PRO A 58 -8.93 1.73 7.40
CA PRO A 58 -10.17 2.46 7.11
C PRO A 58 -11.18 1.64 6.27
N MET A 59 -11.12 0.31 6.37
CA MET A 59 -11.96 -0.63 5.64
C MET A 59 -13.17 -1.04 6.47
N VAL A 60 -14.25 -1.36 5.79
CA VAL A 60 -15.52 -1.83 6.34
C VAL A 60 -15.80 -3.19 5.75
N ALA A 61 -15.90 -4.20 6.61
CA ALA A 61 -16.36 -5.54 6.25
C ALA A 61 -17.87 -5.63 6.50
N SER A 62 -18.65 -5.97 5.48
CA SER A 62 -20.09 -6.20 5.57
C SER A 62 -20.45 -7.58 5.05
N ALA A 63 -21.29 -8.31 5.78
CA ALA A 63 -21.76 -9.61 5.34
C ALA A 63 -22.62 -9.45 4.06
N ARG A 64 -22.25 -10.17 3.01
CA ARG A 64 -22.99 -10.24 1.73
C ARG A 64 -24.02 -11.37 1.76
N THR A 65 -23.69 -12.45 2.47
CA THR A 65 -24.58 -13.59 2.75
C THR A 65 -24.75 -13.76 4.26
N GLU A 66 -25.42 -14.82 4.70
CA GLU A 66 -25.19 -15.34 6.05
C GLU A 66 -23.73 -15.79 6.15
N VAL A 67 -23.02 -15.32 7.18
CA VAL A 67 -21.58 -15.50 7.35
C VAL A 67 -21.28 -16.08 8.72
N GLU A 68 -20.47 -17.13 8.73
CA GLU A 68 -19.88 -17.71 9.94
C GLU A 68 -18.38 -17.39 9.95
N VAL A 69 -17.89 -16.78 11.02
CA VAL A 69 -16.47 -16.43 11.18
C VAL A 69 -15.88 -17.04 12.44
N LEU A 70 -14.62 -17.45 12.39
CA LEU A 70 -13.78 -17.58 13.57
C LEU A 70 -13.27 -16.20 13.94
N ALA A 71 -13.60 -15.74 15.14
CA ALA A 71 -13.07 -14.51 15.73
C ALA A 71 -11.90 -14.87 16.63
N LEU A 72 -10.68 -14.61 16.14
CA LEU A 72 -9.45 -15.00 16.81
C LEU A 72 -8.91 -13.84 17.67
N PRO A 73 -8.64 -14.08 18.96
CA PRO A 73 -8.04 -13.08 19.82
C PRO A 73 -6.64 -12.66 19.33
N GLU A 74 -6.31 -11.38 19.48
CA GLU A 74 -5.00 -10.85 19.06
C GLU A 74 -3.84 -11.58 19.75
N ALA A 75 -3.95 -11.80 21.07
CA ALA A 75 -2.96 -12.56 21.82
C ALA A 75 -2.79 -13.97 21.27
N PHE A 76 -3.89 -14.70 21.06
CA PHE A 76 -3.87 -16.07 20.54
C PHE A 76 -3.18 -16.19 19.17
N VAL A 77 -3.38 -15.19 18.32
CA VAL A 77 -2.75 -15.17 17.00
C VAL A 77 -1.24 -14.93 17.12
N LEU A 78 -0.83 -13.98 17.97
CA LEU A 78 0.56 -13.56 18.09
C LEU A 78 1.44 -14.54 18.87
N SER A 79 0.88 -15.34 19.79
CA SER A 79 1.60 -16.44 20.46
C SER A 79 1.37 -17.77 19.75
N GLU A 80 0.24 -18.41 19.98
CA GLU A 80 0.04 -19.83 19.67
C GLU A 80 0.04 -20.10 18.17
N LEU A 81 -0.73 -19.33 17.37
CA LEU A 81 -0.79 -19.59 15.92
C LEU A 81 0.54 -19.28 15.22
N THR A 82 1.28 -18.28 15.69
CA THR A 82 2.57 -17.91 15.09
C THR A 82 3.63 -18.99 15.37
N GLU A 83 3.58 -19.64 16.53
CA GLU A 83 4.47 -20.75 16.89
C GLU A 83 4.11 -22.06 16.18
N GLU A 84 2.81 -22.39 16.12
CA GLU A 84 2.34 -23.68 15.62
C GLU A 84 2.22 -23.76 14.09
N LEU A 85 2.06 -22.62 13.40
CA LEU A 85 1.85 -22.57 11.95
C LEU A 85 2.96 -21.76 11.26
N PRO A 86 4.05 -22.43 10.85
CA PRO A 86 5.11 -21.80 10.05
C PRO A 86 4.52 -21.10 8.81
N GLY A 87 4.92 -19.84 8.59
CA GLY A 87 4.46 -19.04 7.45
C GLY A 87 3.12 -18.32 7.66
N PHE A 88 2.41 -18.53 8.77
CA PHE A 88 1.12 -17.85 9.02
C PHE A 88 1.25 -16.32 9.01
N MET A 89 2.29 -15.79 9.65
CA MET A 89 2.56 -14.34 9.64
C MET A 89 2.94 -13.81 8.25
N GLU A 90 3.55 -14.64 7.40
CA GLU A 90 3.84 -14.26 6.01
C GLU A 90 2.55 -14.17 5.20
N MET A 91 1.64 -15.14 5.34
CA MET A 91 0.31 -15.07 4.74
C MET A 91 -0.48 -13.81 5.16
N LEU A 92 -0.41 -13.42 6.44
CA LEU A 92 -1.02 -12.17 6.89
C LEU A 92 -0.39 -10.94 6.24
N ARG A 93 0.94 -10.92 6.09
CA ARG A 93 1.65 -9.82 5.41
C ARG A 93 1.27 -9.76 3.93
N ASP A 94 1.18 -10.89 3.25
CA ASP A 94 0.76 -10.95 1.85
C ASP A 94 -0.67 -10.46 1.66
N THR A 95 -1.57 -10.88 2.54
CA THR A 95 -2.95 -10.38 2.58
C THR A 95 -2.96 -8.85 2.75
N TYR A 96 -2.23 -8.35 3.74
CA TYR A 96 -2.12 -6.91 4.01
C TYR A 96 -1.54 -6.12 2.83
N HIS A 97 -0.45 -6.61 2.22
CA HIS A 97 0.17 -5.98 1.05
C HIS A 97 -0.77 -5.96 -0.16
N SER A 98 -1.53 -7.04 -0.37
CA SER A 98 -2.57 -7.10 -1.40
C SER A 98 -3.63 -6.01 -1.17
N ARG A 99 -4.12 -5.85 0.07
CA ARG A 99 -5.09 -4.81 0.42
C ARG A 99 -4.57 -3.40 0.23
N LEU A 100 -3.30 -3.14 0.56
CA LEU A 100 -2.68 -1.83 0.32
C LEU A 100 -2.60 -1.51 -1.17
N LYS A 101 -2.22 -2.49 -2.00
CA LYS A 101 -2.19 -2.35 -3.46
C LYS A 101 -3.57 -2.05 -4.01
N ASP A 102 -4.57 -2.83 -3.66
CA ASP A 102 -5.94 -2.65 -4.14
C ASP A 102 -6.50 -1.28 -3.73
N THR A 103 -6.20 -0.85 -2.49
CA THR A 103 -6.56 0.48 -1.99
C THR A 103 -5.95 1.59 -2.83
N LEU A 104 -4.66 1.46 -3.18
CA LEU A 104 -3.98 2.42 -4.05
C LEU A 104 -4.68 2.52 -5.41
N PHE A 105 -4.99 1.38 -6.05
CA PHE A 105 -5.57 1.41 -7.40
C PHE A 105 -7.01 1.93 -7.44
N ILE A 106 -7.71 1.99 -6.32
CA ILE A 106 -9.04 2.62 -6.26
C ILE A 106 -8.93 4.14 -6.22
N HIS A 107 -7.97 4.67 -5.46
CA HIS A 107 -7.94 6.10 -5.13
C HIS A 107 -6.85 6.90 -5.86
N HIS A 108 -5.76 6.27 -6.29
CA HIS A 108 -4.64 6.99 -6.88
C HIS A 108 -4.95 7.39 -8.33
N PRO A 109 -5.11 8.68 -8.66
CA PRO A 109 -5.57 9.14 -9.97
C PRO A 109 -4.68 8.66 -11.12
N LEU A 110 -3.36 8.64 -10.94
CA LEU A 110 -2.42 8.25 -12.00
C LEU A 110 -2.28 6.73 -12.17
N LEU A 111 -2.68 5.93 -11.18
CA LEU A 111 -2.44 4.47 -11.16
C LEU A 111 -3.74 3.66 -11.22
N ARG A 112 -4.88 4.28 -10.92
CA ARG A 112 -6.21 3.70 -11.12
C ARG A 112 -6.45 3.15 -12.52
N PRO A 113 -5.96 3.76 -13.62
CA PRO A 113 -6.17 3.21 -14.97
C PRO A 113 -5.37 1.94 -15.29
N LEU A 114 -4.41 1.54 -14.45
CA LEU A 114 -3.60 0.34 -14.71
C LEU A 114 -4.49 -0.90 -14.79
N GLU A 115 -4.23 -1.77 -15.75
CA GLU A 115 -4.97 -3.02 -15.94
C GLU A 115 -4.58 -4.09 -14.91
N PRO A 116 -5.47 -5.05 -14.59
CA PRO A 116 -5.22 -6.10 -13.60
C PRO A 116 -3.92 -6.89 -13.84
N GLU A 117 -3.59 -7.18 -15.10
CA GLU A 117 -2.37 -7.89 -15.46
C GLU A 117 -1.11 -7.13 -15.00
N ILE A 118 -1.07 -5.81 -15.21
CA ILE A 118 0.02 -4.96 -14.75
C ILE A 118 0.03 -4.87 -13.23
N ARG A 119 -1.12 -4.63 -12.61
CA ARG A 119 -1.23 -4.56 -11.14
C ARG A 119 -0.67 -5.81 -10.46
N GLY A 120 -0.89 -6.98 -11.06
CA GLY A 120 -0.35 -8.26 -10.59
C GLY A 120 1.18 -8.36 -10.62
N ARG A 121 1.85 -7.62 -11.51
CA ARG A 121 3.32 -7.57 -11.61
C ARG A 121 3.98 -6.67 -10.57
N LEU A 122 3.27 -5.65 -10.09
CA LEU A 122 3.83 -4.69 -9.12
C LEU A 122 4.05 -5.34 -7.76
N ARG A 123 5.11 -4.92 -7.05
CA ARG A 123 5.54 -5.53 -5.78
C ARG A 123 5.52 -4.52 -4.64
N VAL A 124 5.08 -4.98 -3.47
CA VAL A 124 5.17 -4.18 -2.24
C VAL A 124 6.53 -4.42 -1.60
N LYS A 125 7.21 -3.34 -1.23
CA LYS A 125 8.47 -3.34 -0.49
C LYS A 125 8.22 -2.68 0.87
N ALA A 126 8.49 -3.42 1.94
CA ALA A 126 8.50 -2.89 3.30
C ALA A 126 9.90 -2.41 3.66
N LEU A 127 10.01 -1.23 4.28
CA LEU A 127 11.26 -0.70 4.81
C LEU A 127 11.08 -0.37 6.29
N PRO A 128 12.00 -0.80 7.17
CA PRO A 128 11.93 -0.45 8.58
C PRO A 128 12.12 1.07 8.78
N ALA A 129 11.90 1.55 10.00
CA ALA A 129 12.23 2.92 10.36
C ALA A 129 13.70 3.23 10.03
N GLY A 130 13.95 4.34 9.34
CA GLY A 130 15.28 4.71 8.86
C GLY A 130 15.76 3.93 7.63
N GLY A 131 14.98 2.99 7.08
CA GLY A 131 15.30 2.29 5.83
C GLY A 131 15.34 3.26 4.64
N VAL A 132 16.31 3.06 3.74
CA VAL A 132 16.52 3.90 2.55
C VAL A 132 15.94 3.19 1.33
N ALA A 133 15.05 3.87 0.60
CA ALA A 133 14.47 3.35 -0.64
C ALA A 133 15.36 3.64 -1.84
N VAL A 134 15.90 4.86 -1.89
CA VAL A 134 16.69 5.39 -3.00
C VAL A 134 17.85 6.20 -2.40
N THR A 135 19.01 6.13 -3.03
CA THR A 135 20.23 6.85 -2.61
C THR A 135 20.63 7.84 -3.71
N GLN A 136 20.96 9.08 -3.32
CA GLN A 136 21.45 10.09 -4.25
C GLN A 136 22.68 9.58 -5.01
N GLY A 137 22.67 9.73 -6.34
CA GLY A 137 23.75 9.27 -7.22
C GLY A 137 23.74 7.77 -7.53
N ALA A 138 22.85 6.98 -6.93
CA ALA A 138 22.67 5.58 -7.30
C ALA A 138 21.83 5.44 -8.58
N PRO A 139 22.07 4.39 -9.39
CA PRO A 139 21.24 4.08 -10.55
C PRO A 139 19.77 3.99 -10.18
N CYS A 140 18.91 4.52 -11.05
CA CYS A 140 17.48 4.53 -10.79
C CYS A 140 16.87 3.15 -11.14
N ASP A 141 16.38 2.44 -10.13
CA ASP A 141 15.87 1.06 -10.23
C ASP A 141 14.34 0.96 -10.43
N GLY A 142 13.64 2.09 -10.40
CA GLY A 142 12.20 2.16 -10.62
C GLY A 142 11.55 3.37 -10.01
N LEU A 143 10.25 3.50 -10.27
CA LEU A 143 9.37 4.50 -9.66
C LEU A 143 8.74 3.91 -8.40
N TYR A 144 8.57 4.72 -7.36
CA TYR A 144 8.00 4.28 -6.09
C TYR A 144 6.77 5.08 -5.72
N VAL A 145 5.79 4.41 -5.10
CA VAL A 145 4.62 5.02 -4.48
C VAL A 145 4.60 4.66 -3.00
N ILE A 146 4.36 5.62 -2.12
CA ILE A 146 4.19 5.33 -0.69
C ILE A 146 2.77 4.80 -0.47
N LEU A 147 2.64 3.53 -0.06
CA LEU A 147 1.36 2.93 0.32
C LEU A 147 0.99 3.28 1.76
N ARG A 148 1.98 3.33 2.65
CA ARG A 148 1.82 3.66 4.07
C ARG A 148 3.10 4.25 4.64
N GLY A 149 2.93 5.17 5.58
CA GLY A 149 3.99 5.74 6.40
C GLY A 149 4.47 7.09 5.87
N ARG A 150 5.64 7.52 6.34
CA ARG A 150 6.23 8.83 5.98
C ARG A 150 7.70 8.67 5.67
N MET A 151 8.16 9.47 4.72
CA MET A 151 9.55 9.50 4.29
C MET A 151 10.03 10.95 4.16
N ILE A 152 11.35 11.13 4.11
CA ILE A 152 11.97 12.40 3.75
C ILE A 152 12.88 12.18 2.56
N ALA A 153 12.91 13.17 1.66
CA ALA A 153 13.87 13.25 0.58
C ALA A 153 14.96 14.27 0.94
N THR A 154 16.22 13.90 0.78
CA THR A 154 17.37 14.77 1.01
C THR A 154 18.22 14.90 -0.24
N ALA A 155 18.71 16.11 -0.50
CA ALA A 155 19.69 16.42 -1.54
C ALA A 155 20.88 17.13 -0.90
N SER A 156 22.10 16.62 -1.09
CA SER A 156 23.32 17.22 -0.53
C SER A 156 23.23 17.48 0.98
N GLY A 157 22.60 16.56 1.71
CA GLY A 157 22.40 16.63 3.17
C GLY A 157 21.29 17.54 3.65
N GLN A 158 20.56 18.23 2.77
CA GLN A 158 19.42 19.08 3.12
C GLN A 158 18.10 18.37 2.83
N ILE A 159 17.12 18.49 3.71
CA ILE A 159 15.76 17.99 3.45
C ILE A 159 15.13 18.87 2.38
N VAL A 160 14.78 18.25 1.24
CA VAL A 160 14.13 18.94 0.11
C VAL A 160 12.63 18.63 0.04
N ALA A 161 12.18 17.53 0.65
CA ALA A 161 10.75 17.23 0.78
C ALA A 161 10.46 16.29 1.95
N SER A 162 9.24 16.39 2.48
CA SER A 162 8.59 15.35 3.28
C SER A 162 7.53 14.65 2.42
N LEU A 163 7.45 13.32 2.50
CA LEU A 163 6.58 12.49 1.67
C LEU A 163 5.66 11.65 2.57
N GLN A 164 4.45 11.38 2.09
CA GLN A 164 3.41 10.63 2.77
C GLN A 164 2.72 9.62 1.84
N ALA A 165 1.83 8.79 2.39
CA ALA A 165 1.03 7.85 1.60
C ALA A 165 0.32 8.55 0.43
N GLY A 166 0.39 7.95 -0.76
CA GLY A 166 -0.08 8.50 -2.03
C GLY A 166 0.99 9.24 -2.84
N ASP A 167 2.08 9.71 -2.20
CA ASP A 167 3.17 10.36 -2.93
C ASP A 167 3.99 9.36 -3.75
N LEU A 168 4.42 9.83 -4.90
CA LEU A 168 5.32 9.17 -5.85
C LEU A 168 6.71 9.83 -5.77
N PHE A 169 7.77 9.04 -5.91
CA PHE A 169 9.14 9.55 -5.94
C PHE A 169 10.03 8.71 -6.84
N ASN A 170 11.20 9.28 -7.18
CA ASN A 170 12.13 8.72 -8.16
C ASN A 170 11.58 8.80 -9.59
N GLY A 171 10.90 9.89 -9.92
CA GLY A 171 10.33 10.18 -11.25
C GLY A 171 11.35 10.20 -12.38
N ASP A 172 12.65 10.35 -12.07
CA ASP A 172 13.74 10.18 -13.03
C ASP A 172 13.71 8.80 -13.71
N ALA A 173 13.08 7.79 -13.07
CA ALA A 173 12.79 6.48 -13.65
C ALA A 173 11.97 6.54 -14.94
N LEU A 174 11.15 7.58 -15.13
CA LEU A 174 10.31 7.75 -16.30
C LEU A 174 11.06 8.29 -17.51
N THR A 175 12.29 8.79 -17.32
CA THR A 175 13.10 9.31 -18.41
C THR A 175 13.83 8.18 -19.14
N MET A 176 14.04 8.38 -20.44
CA MET A 176 14.67 7.39 -21.32
C MET A 176 16.09 7.02 -20.87
N ASP A 177 16.87 8.02 -20.43
CA ASP A 177 18.25 7.86 -19.98
C ASP A 177 18.37 7.37 -18.53
N ALA A 178 17.25 7.31 -17.79
CA ALA A 178 17.22 6.68 -16.49
C ALA A 178 18.32 7.20 -15.52
N PRO A 179 18.55 8.53 -15.41
CA PRO A 179 19.72 9.05 -14.74
C PRO A 179 19.73 8.66 -13.26
N ALA A 180 20.92 8.77 -12.66
CA ALA A 180 21.08 8.52 -11.24
C ALA A 180 20.18 9.45 -10.41
N SER A 181 19.65 8.92 -9.31
CA SER A 181 18.66 9.62 -8.49
C SER A 181 19.21 10.92 -7.92
N ALA A 182 18.48 12.02 -8.05
CA ALA A 182 18.92 13.33 -7.54
C ALA A 182 18.86 13.46 -6.01
N VAL A 183 18.16 12.55 -5.34
CA VAL A 183 17.88 12.59 -3.89
C VAL A 183 18.07 11.24 -3.23
N THR A 184 18.32 11.24 -1.93
CA THR A 184 18.15 10.08 -1.06
C THR A 184 16.77 10.13 -0.42
N VAL A 185 16.01 9.03 -0.44
CA VAL A 185 14.67 8.95 0.17
C VAL A 185 14.66 7.90 1.27
N GLN A 186 14.32 8.30 2.50
CA GLN A 186 14.44 7.47 3.70
C GLN A 186 13.17 7.51 4.56
N ALA A 187 12.80 6.35 5.10
CA ALA A 187 11.69 6.15 6.01
C ALA A 187 11.89 6.89 7.34
N THR A 188 10.84 7.53 7.87
CA THR A 188 10.89 8.25 9.13
C THR A 188 9.97 7.64 10.18
N GLY A 189 10.52 7.38 11.38
CA GLY A 189 9.76 7.05 12.60
C GLY A 189 9.21 5.61 12.67
N GLU A 190 8.59 5.11 11.61
CA GLU A 190 8.01 3.76 11.57
C GLU A 190 8.32 3.04 10.25
N GLU A 191 7.94 1.76 10.18
CA GLU A 191 7.99 0.99 8.94
C GLU A 191 7.11 1.64 7.86
N VAL A 192 7.63 1.71 6.63
CA VAL A 192 6.91 2.21 5.46
C VAL A 192 6.69 1.08 4.47
N ALA A 193 5.53 1.08 3.82
CA ALA A 193 5.22 0.18 2.72
C ALA A 193 5.21 0.97 1.42
N LEU A 194 5.92 0.48 0.42
CA LEU A 194 6.08 1.10 -0.89
C LEU A 194 5.56 0.17 -1.97
N LEU A 195 4.89 0.70 -2.98
CA LEU A 195 4.72 0.00 -4.26
C LEU A 195 5.92 0.35 -5.14
N GLN A 196 6.67 -0.66 -5.57
CA GLN A 196 7.72 -0.49 -6.58
C GLN A 196 7.15 -0.80 -7.97
N ILE A 197 7.37 0.14 -8.88
CA ILE A 197 7.22 -0.04 -10.33
C ILE A 197 8.63 -0.06 -10.89
N ASP A 198 9.21 -1.26 -10.95
CA ASP A 198 10.57 -1.45 -11.44
C ASP A 198 10.69 -1.17 -12.95
N ARG A 199 11.91 -1.26 -13.47
CA ARG A 199 12.21 -1.02 -14.89
C ARG A 199 11.45 -1.94 -15.84
N GLU A 200 11.28 -3.20 -15.48
CA GLU A 200 10.57 -4.17 -16.32
C GLU A 200 9.08 -3.83 -16.38
N ALA A 201 8.48 -3.55 -15.21
CA ALA A 201 7.09 -3.12 -15.11
C ALA A 201 6.86 -1.78 -15.82
N LEU A 202 7.75 -0.80 -15.69
CA LEU A 202 7.67 0.47 -16.42
C LEU A 202 7.73 0.25 -17.93
N GLY A 203 8.64 -0.61 -18.40
CA GLY A 203 8.72 -0.99 -19.82
C GLY A 203 7.43 -1.62 -20.32
N PHE A 204 6.84 -2.53 -19.53
CA PHE A 204 5.56 -3.15 -19.86
C PHE A 204 4.41 -2.14 -19.87
N ILE A 205 4.34 -1.22 -18.90
CA ILE A 205 3.33 -0.15 -18.87
C ILE A 205 3.47 0.77 -20.08
N SER A 206 4.71 1.15 -20.43
CA SER A 206 4.98 2.00 -21.60
C SER A 206 4.51 1.34 -22.90
N ALA A 207 4.71 0.03 -23.05
CA ALA A 207 4.29 -0.72 -24.22
C ALA A 207 2.76 -0.96 -24.28
N SER A 208 2.14 -1.28 -23.15
CA SER A 208 0.75 -1.73 -23.10
C SER A 208 -0.26 -0.62 -22.78
N GLN A 209 0.13 0.38 -21.98
CA GLN A 209 -0.71 1.48 -21.51
C GLN A 209 0.05 2.83 -21.50
N PRO A 210 0.52 3.33 -22.67
CA PRO A 210 1.37 4.52 -22.75
C PRO A 210 0.73 5.78 -22.13
N SER A 211 -0.60 5.93 -22.20
CA SER A 211 -1.32 7.05 -21.60
C SER A 211 -1.12 7.17 -20.08
N VAL A 212 -0.84 6.06 -19.39
CA VAL A 212 -0.52 6.07 -17.96
C VAL A 212 0.86 6.68 -17.73
N VAL A 213 1.85 6.33 -18.56
CA VAL A 213 3.20 6.91 -18.49
C VAL A 213 3.15 8.41 -18.82
N GLU A 214 2.40 8.79 -19.85
CA GLU A 214 2.17 10.20 -20.21
C GLU A 214 1.58 10.98 -19.03
N SER A 215 0.54 10.46 -18.39
CA SER A 215 -0.07 11.09 -17.21
C SER A 215 0.91 11.25 -16.04
N LEU A 216 1.78 10.24 -15.81
CA LEU A 216 2.82 10.31 -14.78
C LEU A 216 3.87 11.38 -15.10
N VAL A 217 4.30 11.48 -16.36
CA VAL A 217 5.28 12.48 -16.83
C VAL A 217 4.70 13.88 -16.76
N GLU A 218 3.46 14.09 -17.22
CA GLU A 218 2.76 15.38 -17.13
C GLU A 218 2.67 15.86 -15.68
N HIS A 219 2.29 14.97 -14.76
CA HIS A 219 2.19 15.29 -13.35
C HIS A 219 3.55 15.62 -12.72
N LEU A 220 4.61 14.91 -13.13
CA LEU A 220 5.99 15.23 -12.71
C LEU A 220 6.42 16.62 -13.19
N LEU A 221 6.18 16.95 -14.46
CA LEU A 221 6.55 18.23 -15.05
C LEU A 221 5.80 19.41 -14.41
N ALA A 222 4.53 19.23 -14.07
CA ALA A 222 3.72 20.25 -13.39
C ALA A 222 4.27 20.63 -12.00
N LEU A 223 5.01 19.74 -11.35
CA LEU A 223 5.55 19.94 -9.99
C LEU A 223 6.98 20.50 -9.96
N GLN A 224 7.73 20.41 -11.07
CA GLN A 224 9.10 20.92 -11.21
C GLN A 224 9.28 22.42 -10.84
N PRO A 225 8.33 23.34 -11.13
CA PRO A 225 8.47 24.76 -10.76
C PRO A 225 8.50 24.99 -9.25
N SER A 226 7.91 24.08 -8.45
CA SER A 226 7.68 24.27 -7.02
C SER A 226 8.68 23.51 -6.13
N TYR A 227 9.35 22.48 -6.66
CA TYR A 227 10.16 21.54 -5.85
C TYR A 227 11.59 21.31 -6.37
N GLY A 228 11.99 22.01 -7.44
CA GLY A 228 13.28 21.80 -8.09
C GLY A 228 13.37 20.44 -8.81
N ARG A 229 14.45 20.22 -9.56
CA ARG A 229 14.69 19.04 -10.42
C ARG A 229 14.95 17.72 -9.66
N HIS A 230 14.12 17.38 -8.68
CA HIS A 230 14.40 16.28 -7.74
C HIS A 230 13.54 15.03 -7.94
N GLY A 231 12.77 14.93 -9.04
CA GLY A 231 12.04 13.70 -9.38
C GLY A 231 10.93 13.31 -8.40
N ILE A 232 10.35 14.27 -7.65
CA ILE A 232 9.29 14.02 -6.66
C ILE A 232 7.94 14.36 -7.28
N ILE A 233 6.98 13.44 -7.15
CA ILE A 233 5.62 13.56 -7.69
C ILE A 233 4.64 13.47 -6.51
N ARG A 234 4.11 14.60 -6.04
CA ARG A 234 3.07 14.59 -5.01
C ARG A 234 1.71 14.38 -5.63
N THR A 235 0.94 13.46 -5.09
CA THR A 235 -0.46 13.28 -5.46
C THR A 235 -1.29 14.08 -4.47
N VAL A 236 -2.14 14.97 -4.99
CA VAL A 236 -2.89 16.01 -4.26
C VAL A 236 -3.54 15.51 -2.96
#